data_AF-A0A838JC24-F1
#
_entry.id   AF-A0A838JC24-F1
#
_cell.length_a   1.000
_cell.length_b   1.000
_cell.length_c   1.000
_cell.angle_alpha   90.00
_cell.angle_beta   90.00
_cell.angle_gamma   90.00
#
_symmetry.space_group_name_H-M   'P 1'
#
loop_
_entity.id
_entity.type
_entity.pdbx_description
1 polymer ?
#
loop_
_entity_poly.entity_id
_entity_poly.type
_entity_poly.pdbx_seq_one_letter_code
_entity_poly.pdbx_strand_id
1 'polypeptide(L)'
;MSRSDREYLQHMIDEIQFILDHTHDHDQDSFTHDEMLKRAVVRSLEIIGEASKHIPNEVRQRHNHKGASYETSVAAGGGEASTELGR
;
A
#
# COMPACT_ATOMS: atom_id res chain seq x y z
N MET A 1 0.50 -24.71 -16.79
CA MET A 1 1.71 -24.68 -15.95
C MET A 1 1.37 -23.83 -14.73
N SER A 2 1.41 -24.37 -13.51
CA SER A 2 1.25 -23.54 -12.31
C SER A 2 2.56 -22.81 -12.03
N ARG A 3 2.51 -21.49 -11.92
CA ARG A 3 3.67 -20.69 -11.47
C ARG A 3 3.96 -21.01 -10.00
N SER A 4 5.23 -20.99 -9.65
CA SER A 4 5.69 -21.07 -8.26
C SER A 4 5.45 -19.74 -7.53
N ASP A 5 5.29 -19.79 -6.21
CA ASP A 5 5.15 -18.60 -5.35
C ASP A 5 6.27 -17.57 -5.59
N ARG A 6 7.48 -18.07 -5.89
CA ARG A 6 8.65 -17.24 -6.20
C ARG A 6 8.45 -16.43 -7.48
N GLU A 7 7.84 -16.99 -8.52
CA GLU A 7 7.59 -16.27 -9.78
C GLU A 7 6.54 -15.17 -9.58
N TYR A 8 5.52 -15.39 -8.75
CA TYR A 8 4.57 -14.33 -8.42
C TYR A 8 5.24 -13.18 -7.66
N LEU A 9 6.07 -13.50 -6.65
CA LEU A 9 6.86 -12.51 -5.93
C LEU A 9 7.81 -11.76 -6.85
N GLN A 10 8.46 -12.45 -7.79
CA GLN A 10 9.35 -11.81 -8.75
C GLN A 10 8.59 -10.82 -9.64
N HIS A 11 7.42 -11.19 -10.16
CA HIS A 11 6.60 -10.26 -10.94
C HIS A 11 6.21 -9.02 -10.13
N MET A 12 5.86 -9.19 -8.85
CA MET A 12 5.57 -8.03 -8.00
C MET A 12 6.78 -7.12 -7.84
N ILE A 13 7.98 -7.68 -7.63
CA ILE A 13 9.22 -6.91 -7.49
C ILE A 13 9.54 -6.17 -8.80
N ASP A 14 9.42 -6.83 -9.94
CA ASP A 14 9.72 -6.26 -11.26
C ASP A 14 8.79 -5.07 -11.55
N GLU A 15 7.49 -5.19 -11.26
CA GLU A 15 6.51 -4.12 -11.46
C GLU A 15 6.69 -2.96 -10.46
N ILE A 16 7.08 -3.25 -9.21
CA ILE A 16 7.40 -2.21 -8.23
C ILE A 16 8.64 -1.43 -8.69
N GLN A 17 9.68 -2.13 -9.16
CA GLN A 17 10.89 -1.50 -9.66
C GLN A 17 10.59 -0.63 -10.89
N PHE A 18 9.77 -1.13 -11.81
CA PHE A 18 9.28 -0.36 -12.95
C PHE A 18 8.62 0.95 -12.50
N ILE A 19 7.67 0.89 -11.55
CA ILE A 19 7.00 2.09 -11.04
C ILE A 19 8.02 3.06 -10.44
N LEU A 20 8.94 2.60 -9.59
CA LEU A 20 9.93 3.46 -8.94
C LEU A 20 10.85 4.13 -9.98
N ASP A 21 11.39 3.37 -10.93
CA ASP A 21 12.31 3.88 -11.95
C ASP A 21 11.66 4.92 -12.86
N HIS A 22 10.36 4.78 -13.15
CA HIS A 22 9.64 5.67 -14.06
C HIS A 22 8.89 6.79 -13.36
N THR A 23 8.86 6.82 -12.02
CA THR A 23 8.20 7.89 -11.25
C THR A 23 9.15 8.72 -10.40
N HIS A 24 10.38 8.24 -10.15
CA HIS A 24 11.36 8.93 -9.30
C HIS A 24 11.66 10.36 -9.75
N ASP A 25 11.80 10.59 -11.05
CA ASP A 25 12.15 11.90 -11.61
C ASP A 25 10.91 12.76 -11.95
N HIS A 26 9.71 12.29 -11.61
CA HIS A 26 8.46 13.00 -11.86
C HIS A 26 7.97 13.68 -10.59
N ASP A 27 7.70 14.98 -10.68
CA ASP A 27 6.82 15.65 -9.72
C ASP A 27 5.34 15.28 -10.00
N GLN A 28 4.46 15.71 -9.10
CA GLN A 28 3.03 15.39 -9.21
C GLN A 28 2.40 15.91 -10.50
N ASP A 29 2.76 17.11 -10.94
CA ASP A 29 2.18 17.74 -12.12
C ASP A 29 2.67 17.03 -13.40
N SER A 30 3.96 16.77 -13.53
CA SER A 30 4.53 16.03 -14.66
C SER A 30 3.97 14.60 -14.75
N PHE A 31 3.80 13.91 -13.63
CA PHE A 31 3.16 12.58 -13.60
C PHE A 31 1.70 12.65 -14.05
N THR A 32 0.92 13.63 -13.55
CA THR A 32 -0.51 13.71 -13.85
C THR A 32 -0.81 14.10 -15.30
N HIS A 33 0.11 14.78 -15.98
CA HIS A 33 -0.01 15.16 -17.39
C HIS A 33 0.49 14.06 -18.36
N ASP A 34 1.23 13.06 -17.88
CA ASP A 34 1.68 11.94 -18.72
C ASP A 34 0.64 10.79 -18.72
N GLU A 35 -0.22 10.78 -19.73
CA GLU A 35 -1.25 9.72 -19.91
C GLU A 35 -0.66 8.32 -20.12
N MET A 36 0.52 8.22 -20.71
CA MET A 36 1.15 6.92 -20.97
C MET A 36 1.70 6.34 -19.67
N LEU A 37 2.42 7.16 -18.90
CA LEU A 37 2.98 6.76 -17.61
C LEU A 37 1.87 6.40 -16.62
N LYS A 38 0.78 7.18 -16.56
CA LYS A 38 -0.38 6.83 -15.71
C LYS A 38 -0.94 5.45 -16.04
N ARG A 39 -1.15 5.16 -17.33
CA ARG A 39 -1.67 3.85 -17.76
C ARG A 39 -0.69 2.72 -17.45
N ALA A 40 0.61 2.96 -17.61
CA ALA A 40 1.65 2.00 -17.27
C ALA A 40 1.63 1.68 -15.77
N VAL A 41 1.59 2.70 -14.90
CA VAL A 41 1.51 2.51 -13.44
C VAL A 41 0.24 1.77 -13.03
N VAL A 42 -0.92 2.14 -13.58
CA VAL A 42 -2.18 1.42 -13.31
C VAL A 42 -2.05 -0.06 -13.70
N ARG A 43 -1.46 -0.34 -14.87
CA ARG A 43 -1.25 -1.72 -15.32
C ARG A 43 -0.31 -2.50 -14.42
N SER A 44 0.78 -1.90 -13.97
CA SER A 44 1.72 -2.51 -13.02
C SER A 44 1.02 -2.85 -11.70
N LEU A 45 0.17 -1.94 -11.18
CA LEU A 45 -0.62 -2.19 -9.97
C LEU A 45 -1.62 -3.35 -10.14
N GLU A 46 -2.23 -3.51 -11.32
CA GLU A 46 -3.09 -4.67 -11.61
C GLU A 46 -2.31 -5.99 -11.61
N ILE A 47 -1.11 -6.01 -12.20
CA ILE A 47 -0.24 -7.19 -12.24
C ILE A 47 0.18 -7.57 -10.81
N ILE A 48 0.57 -6.58 -10.00
CA ILE A 48 0.88 -6.77 -8.58
C ILE A 48 -0.33 -7.35 -7.85
N GLY A 49 -1.51 -6.74 -8.04
CA GLY A 49 -2.76 -7.17 -7.42
C GLY A 49 -3.12 -8.60 -7.82
N GLU A 50 -2.94 -8.99 -9.08
CA GLU A 50 -3.18 -10.35 -9.53
C GLU A 50 -2.19 -11.34 -8.92
N ALA A 51 -0.88 -11.05 -8.98
CA ALA A 51 0.15 -11.90 -8.39
C ALA A 51 -0.04 -12.08 -6.87
N SER A 52 -0.51 -11.05 -6.16
CA SER A 52 -0.77 -11.10 -4.72
C SER A 52 -1.85 -12.12 -4.32
N LYS A 53 -2.85 -12.38 -5.19
CA LYS A 53 -3.92 -13.35 -4.94
C LYS A 53 -3.43 -14.79 -4.99
N HIS A 54 -2.33 -15.05 -5.69
CA HIS A 54 -1.76 -16.38 -5.85
C HIS A 54 -0.76 -16.74 -4.75
N ILE A 55 -0.46 -15.83 -3.82
CA ILE A 55 0.39 -16.15 -2.65
C ILE A 55 -0.41 -17.02 -1.67
N PRO A 56 0.08 -18.22 -1.29
CA PRO A 56 -0.59 -19.08 -0.34
C PRO A 56 -0.76 -18.44 1.04
N ASN A 57 -1.87 -18.78 1.70
CA ASN A 57 -2.17 -18.25 3.04
C ASN A 57 -1.11 -18.66 4.08
N GLU A 58 -0.44 -19.80 3.91
CA GLU A 58 0.64 -20.25 4.78
C GLU A 58 1.83 -19.29 4.74
N VAL A 59 2.18 -18.77 3.56
CA VAL A 59 3.23 -17.76 3.40
C VAL A 59 2.80 -16.46 4.05
N ARG A 60 1.57 -16.01 3.79
CA ARG A 60 1.00 -14.80 4.40
C ARG A 60 0.99 -14.88 5.92
N GLN A 61 0.58 -16.01 6.50
CA GLN A 61 0.54 -16.23 7.94
C GLN A 61 1.93 -16.29 8.59
N ARG A 62 2.90 -16.92 7.91
CA ARG A 62 4.28 -17.01 8.39
C ARG A 62 4.98 -15.64 8.47
N HIS A 63 4.56 -14.70 7.63
CA HIS A 63 5.04 -13.32 7.61
C HIS A 63 4.02 -12.30 8.12
N ASN A 64 2.90 -12.76 8.69
CA ASN A 64 1.90 -11.88 9.29
C ASN A 64 2.49 -11.35 10.60
N HIS A 65 3.15 -10.21 10.54
CA HIS A 65 3.57 -9.49 11.73
C HIS A 65 2.31 -9.08 12.49
N LYS A 66 1.94 -9.85 13.52
CA LYS A 66 0.88 -9.50 14.48
C LYS A 66 1.29 -8.22 15.21
N GLY A 67 1.05 -7.06 14.62
CA GLY A 67 1.53 -5.79 15.16
C GLY A 67 1.35 -4.59 14.25
N ALA A 68 0.12 -4.31 13.83
CA ALA A 68 -0.28 -2.96 13.44
C ALA A 68 -1.80 -2.83 13.64
N SER A 69 -2.22 -2.97 14.90
CA SER A 69 -3.43 -2.30 15.36
C SER A 69 -3.17 -0.81 15.20
N TYR A 70 -3.47 -0.24 14.04
CA TYR A 70 -3.81 1.18 13.99
C TYR A 70 -5.21 1.28 14.59
N GLU A 71 -5.31 1.14 15.91
CA GLU A 71 -6.49 1.61 16.62
C GLU A 71 -6.51 3.12 16.40
N THR A 72 -7.53 3.57 15.67
CA THR A 72 -7.94 4.95 15.54
C THR A 72 -8.00 5.59 16.92
N SER A 73 -6.94 6.28 17.33
CA SER A 73 -6.99 7.25 18.41
C SER A 73 -7.66 8.53 17.90
N VAL A 74 -8.95 8.43 17.62
CA VAL A 74 -9.89 9.56 17.67
C VAL A 74 -11.01 9.12 18.62
N ALA A 75 -10.61 8.83 19.86
CA ALA A 75 -11.55 8.73 20.95
C ALA A 75 -12.08 10.13 21.24
N ALA A 76 -13.36 10.29 20.95
CA ALA A 76 -14.31 11.21 21.56
C ALA A 76 -13.78 11.94 22.81
N GLY A 77 -13.66 13.26 22.68
CA GLY A 77 -13.56 14.20 23.80
C GLY A 77 -14.62 15.29 23.65
N GLY A 78 -15.89 14.89 23.71
CA GLY A 78 -17.03 15.81 23.83
C GLY A 78 -17.70 15.62 25.20
N GLY A 79 -17.84 16.73 25.93
CA GLY A 79 -18.48 16.83 27.26
C GLY A 79 -17.48 16.60 28.40
N GLU A 80 -17.38 17.41 29.47
CA GLU A 80 -18.39 18.23 30.13
C GLU A 80 -17.78 19.46 30.82
N ALA A 81 -18.64 20.44 31.08
CA ALA A 81 -18.36 21.71 31.71
C ALA A 81 -18.29 21.64 33.26
N SER A 82 -17.71 22.70 33.84
CA SER A 82 -17.74 23.13 35.25
C SER A 82 -16.75 22.40 36.18
N THR A 83 -15.87 23.06 36.93
CA THR A 83 -16.24 23.86 38.11
C THR A 83 -15.10 24.79 38.57
N GLU A 84 -15.52 25.95 39.08
CA GLU A 84 -14.91 27.03 39.86
C GLU A 84 -13.56 26.91 40.64
N LEU A 85 -12.94 28.11 40.74
CA LEU A 85 -12.21 28.75 41.86
C LEU A 85 -10.81 28.28 42.29
N GLY A 86 -9.87 29.23 42.22
CA GLY A 86 -9.08 29.60 43.41
C GLY A 86 -7.57 29.73 43.26
N ARG A 87 -7.09 30.85 42.69
CA ARG A 87 -6.11 31.81 43.26
C ARG A 87 -5.54 32.73 42.20
#